data_AF-A0A257QCV1-F1
#
_entry.id   AF-A0A257QCV1-F1
#
_cell.length_a   1.000
_cell.length_b   1.000
_cell.length_c   1.000
_cell.angle_alpha   90.00
_cell.angle_beta   90.00
_cell.angle_gamma   90.00
#
_symmetry.space_group_name_H-M   'P 1'
#
loop_
_entity.id
_entity.type
_entity.pdbx_description
1 polymer ?
#
loop_
_entity_poly.entity_id
_entity_poly.type
_entity_poly.pdbx_seq_one_letter_code
_entity_poly.pdbx_strand_id
1 'polypeptide(L)'
;MDKDANGQNLDGPQDPARRRLLGCITVVGVGLALGGGETTQAAAAKADARLDQALRSQVRNIVVIYAENRSFNNLYSNFPGVQSPLSGVPASRSTQLDRDGHTPLARLPKIWGGLVPRPQDVDGKHFEITQDQIEDLSNGPFHLADAQGAPLPLGVITRDLWHRFYQNQMQINAGRNNQFV
;
A
#
# COMPACT_ATOMS: atom_id res chain seq x y z
N MET A 1 13.72 -1.07 -26.57
CA MET A 1 12.47 -1.84 -26.53
C MET A 1 12.87 -3.28 -26.74
N ASP A 2 13.12 -3.97 -25.63
CA ASP A 2 13.69 -5.31 -25.65
C ASP A 2 12.56 -6.29 -25.97
N LYS A 3 12.73 -6.99 -27.09
CA LYS A 3 11.85 -8.07 -27.52
C LYS A 3 12.56 -9.39 -27.25
N ASP A 4 11.82 -10.39 -26.80
CA ASP A 4 12.37 -11.75 -26.70
C ASP A 4 12.58 -12.39 -28.09
N ALA A 5 13.15 -13.60 -28.11
CA ALA A 5 13.41 -14.34 -29.34
C ALA A 5 12.15 -14.62 -30.19
N ASN A 6 10.96 -14.42 -29.63
CA ASN A 6 9.67 -14.58 -30.31
C ASN A 6 8.99 -13.24 -30.65
N GLY A 7 9.67 -12.11 -30.45
CA GLY A 7 9.16 -10.78 -30.80
C GLY A 7 8.11 -10.22 -29.84
N GLN A 8 7.91 -10.84 -28.67
CA GLN A 8 6.99 -10.37 -27.64
C GLN A 8 7.61 -9.15 -26.92
N ASN A 9 6.81 -8.10 -26.74
CA ASN A 9 7.22 -6.89 -26.03
C ASN A 9 7.27 -7.19 -24.53
N LEU A 10 8.45 -7.13 -23.91
CA LEU A 10 8.65 -7.44 -22.49
C LEU A 10 8.10 -6.33 -21.55
N ASP A 11 7.68 -5.19 -22.10
CA ASP A 11 7.25 -3.99 -21.35
C ASP A 11 5.74 -3.99 -20.98
N GLY A 12 5.02 -5.09 -21.22
CA GLY A 12 3.59 -5.22 -20.88
C GLY A 12 3.37 -5.77 -19.45
N PRO A 13 2.36 -5.30 -18.70
CA PRO A 13 2.04 -5.89 -17.40
C PRO A 13 1.60 -7.34 -17.56
N GLN A 14 2.12 -8.23 -16.72
CA GLN A 14 1.84 -9.67 -16.75
C GLN A 14 0.35 -10.00 -16.51
N ASP A 15 -0.41 -9.08 -15.92
CA ASP A 15 -1.86 -9.22 -15.70
C ASP A 15 -2.62 -7.97 -16.21
N PRO A 16 -3.24 -8.02 -17.40
CA PRO A 16 -4.00 -6.91 -17.95
C PRO A 16 -5.31 -6.62 -17.19
N ALA A 17 -5.78 -7.51 -16.32
CA ALA A 17 -6.95 -7.24 -15.48
C ALA A 17 -6.68 -6.13 -14.46
N ARG A 18 -5.42 -5.93 -14.03
CA ARG A 18 -5.02 -4.87 -13.10
C ARG A 18 -5.19 -3.45 -13.65
N ARG A 19 -5.29 -3.28 -14.97
CA ARG A 19 -5.57 -1.99 -15.62
C ARG A 19 -7.06 -1.64 -15.66
N ARG A 20 -7.95 -2.59 -15.36
CA ARG A 20 -9.41 -2.43 -15.56
C ARG A 20 -10.13 -1.66 -14.45
N LEU A 21 -9.41 -1.10 -13.47
CA LEU A 21 -10.03 -0.43 -12.31
C LEU A 21 -10.67 0.94 -12.63
N LEU A 22 -10.52 1.47 -13.85
CA LEU A 22 -11.15 2.75 -14.26
C LEU A 22 -12.00 2.65 -15.53
N GLY A 23 -12.22 1.44 -16.04
CA GLY A 23 -13.14 1.21 -17.16
C GLY A 23 -14.54 0.95 -16.62
N CYS A 24 -15.43 1.95 -16.71
CA CYS A 24 -16.85 1.80 -16.44
C CYS A 24 -17.39 0.46 -16.96
N ILE A 25 -18.17 -0.23 -16.12
CA ILE A 25 -18.88 -1.48 -16.41
C ILE A 25 -19.56 -1.38 -17.79
N THR A 26 -18.97 -1.98 -18.82
CA THR A 26 -19.66 -2.26 -20.08
C THR A 26 -20.22 -3.67 -19.99
N VAL A 27 -21.56 -3.73 -19.93
CA VAL A 27 -22.43 -4.90 -19.99
C VAL A 27 -21.88 -5.97 -20.94
N VAL A 28 -21.53 -7.15 -20.39
CA VAL A 28 -21.34 -8.36 -21.20
C VAL A 28 -22.64 -9.15 -21.14
N GLY A 29 -23.45 -9.01 -22.20
CA GLY A 29 -24.51 -9.95 -22.52
C GLY A 29 -23.87 -11.31 -22.82
N VAL A 30 -24.35 -12.35 -22.12
CA VAL A 30 -23.89 -13.73 -22.23
C VAL A 30 -24.27 -14.29 -23.60
N GLY A 31 -23.26 -14.56 -24.43
CA GLY A 31 -23.34 -15.50 -25.55
C GLY A 31 -22.25 -16.54 -25.36
N LEU A 32 -22.60 -17.74 -24.90
CA LEU A 32 -21.67 -18.88 -24.87
C LEU A 32 -21.30 -19.25 -26.31
N ALA A 33 -20.07 -18.95 -26.71
CA ALA A 33 -19.41 -19.61 -27.83
C ALA A 33 -18.08 -20.17 -27.32
N LEU A 34 -18.03 -21.50 -27.19
CA LEU A 34 -16.83 -22.28 -26.95
C LEU A 34 -15.92 -22.13 -28.19
N GLY A 35 -14.90 -21.27 -28.12
CA GLY A 35 -13.91 -21.14 -29.20
C GLY A 35 -12.91 -20.01 -29.00
N GLY A 36 -11.63 -20.38 -28.78
CA GLY A 36 -10.46 -19.55 -29.07
C GLY A 36 -10.18 -18.39 -28.10
N GLY A 37 -9.24 -18.60 -27.17
CA GLY A 37 -8.68 -17.56 -26.28
C GLY A 37 -8.04 -16.36 -27.01
N GLU A 38 -7.89 -16.40 -28.33
CA GLU A 38 -7.34 -15.31 -29.16
C GLU A 38 -8.30 -14.12 -29.33
N THR A 39 -9.62 -14.35 -29.33
CA THR A 39 -10.62 -13.29 -29.56
C THR A 39 -10.72 -12.30 -28.40
N THR A 40 -10.56 -12.76 -27.16
CA THR A 40 -10.65 -11.92 -25.96
C THR A 40 -9.40 -11.06 -25.76
N GLN A 41 -8.23 -11.57 -26.14
CA GLN A 41 -6.96 -10.86 -26.00
C GLN A 41 -6.80 -9.75 -27.06
N ALA A 42 -7.18 -10.02 -28.31
CA ALA A 42 -7.18 -9.02 -29.38
C ALA A 42 -8.21 -7.90 -29.12
N ALA A 43 -9.37 -8.22 -28.54
CA ALA A 43 -10.37 -7.23 -28.13
C ALA A 43 -9.88 -6.36 -26.96
N ALA A 44 -9.22 -6.96 -25.97
CA ALA A 44 -8.62 -6.23 -24.84
C ALA A 44 -7.50 -5.27 -25.30
N ALA A 45 -6.60 -5.72 -26.19
CA ALA A 45 -5.55 -4.87 -26.73
C ALA A 45 -6.09 -3.66 -27.51
N LYS A 46 -7.19 -3.84 -28.26
CA LYS A 46 -7.87 -2.74 -28.95
C LYS A 46 -8.55 -1.76 -27.98
N ALA A 47 -9.07 -2.24 -26.86
CA ALA A 47 -9.65 -1.39 -25.82
C ALA A 47 -8.57 -0.54 -25.13
N ASP A 48 -7.43 -1.14 -24.78
CA ASP A 48 -6.27 -0.42 -24.23
C ASP A 48 -5.78 0.68 -25.19
N ALA A 49 -5.65 0.38 -26.49
CA ALA A 49 -5.21 1.36 -27.48
C ALA A 49 -6.17 2.55 -27.62
N ARG A 50 -7.49 2.31 -27.51
CA ARG A 50 -8.51 3.37 -27.51
C ARG A 50 -8.44 4.22 -26.25
N LEU A 51 -8.22 3.60 -25.10
CA LEU A 51 -8.03 4.32 -23.83
C LEU A 51 -6.79 5.22 -23.90
N ASP A 52 -5.67 4.71 -24.42
CA ASP A 52 -4.44 5.47 -24.60
C ASP A 52 -4.64 6.68 -25.52
N GLN A 53 -5.36 6.49 -26.64
CA GLN A 53 -5.69 7.60 -27.55
C GLN A 53 -6.58 8.65 -26.88
N ALA A 54 -7.58 8.23 -26.10
CA ALA A 54 -8.44 9.13 -25.32
C ALA A 54 -7.62 9.91 -24.28
N LEU A 55 -6.75 9.24 -23.51
CA LEU A 55 -5.87 9.88 -22.54
C LEU A 55 -4.97 10.93 -23.20
N ARG A 56 -4.32 10.58 -24.32
CA ARG A 56 -3.45 11.52 -25.07
C ARG A 56 -4.20 12.72 -25.65
N SER A 57 -5.45 12.53 -26.06
CA SER A 57 -6.24 13.62 -26.65
C SER A 57 -6.90 14.54 -25.61
N GLN A 58 -7.24 14.03 -24.43
CA GLN A 58 -8.01 14.75 -23.42
C GLN A 58 -7.16 15.29 -22.26
N VAL A 59 -6.10 14.58 -21.87
CA VAL A 59 -5.24 14.99 -20.76
C VAL A 59 -4.16 15.94 -21.28
N ARG A 60 -4.33 17.23 -20.99
CA ARG A 60 -3.38 18.29 -21.40
C ARG A 60 -2.25 18.52 -20.40
N ASN A 61 -2.54 18.35 -19.11
CA ASN A 61 -1.60 18.62 -18.03
C ASN A 61 -1.57 17.42 -17.07
N ILE A 62 -0.37 17.02 -16.67
CA ILE A 62 -0.15 16.02 -15.64
C ILE A 62 0.52 16.72 -14.46
N VAL A 63 -0.18 16.79 -13.33
CA VAL A 63 0.37 17.29 -12.07
C VAL A 63 0.74 16.08 -11.23
N VAL A 64 2.02 16.00 -10.84
CA VAL A 64 2.52 14.94 -9.96
C VAL A 64 2.71 15.51 -8.56
N ILE A 65 1.95 15.00 -7.60
CA ILE A 65 2.12 15.29 -6.18
C ILE A 65 2.91 14.13 -5.57
N TYR A 66 4.14 14.41 -5.12
CA TYR A 66 5.02 13.41 -4.53
C TYR A 66 4.99 13.53 -3.01
N ALA A 67 4.21 12.67 -2.35
CA ALA A 67 4.16 12.58 -0.90
C ALA A 67 5.27 11.65 -0.38
N GLU A 68 5.89 12.01 0.74
CA GLU A 68 7.01 11.28 1.33
C GLU A 68 6.58 10.31 2.43
N ASN A 69 7.34 9.24 2.61
CA ASN A 69 7.40 8.40 3.81
C ASN A 69 6.05 7.88 4.34
N ARG A 70 5.14 7.47 3.45
CA ARG A 70 3.87 6.82 3.81
C ARG A 70 3.66 5.56 2.99
N SER A 71 3.53 4.41 3.68
CA SER A 71 3.19 3.16 3.02
C SER A 71 1.69 3.13 2.65
N PHE A 72 1.32 2.30 1.68
CA PHE A 72 -0.08 2.12 1.30
C PHE A 72 -0.94 1.69 2.51
N ASN A 73 -0.47 0.74 3.33
CA ASN A 73 -1.20 0.27 4.51
C ASN A 73 -1.36 1.35 5.58
N ASN A 74 -0.44 2.32 5.67
CA ASN A 74 -0.59 3.41 6.61
C ASN A 74 -1.76 4.35 6.24
N LEU A 75 -2.01 4.57 4.95
CA LEU A 75 -3.04 5.49 4.48
C LEU A 75 -4.37 4.81 4.11
N TYR A 76 -4.31 3.59 3.59
CA TYR A 76 -5.42 2.94 2.88
C TYR A 76 -5.65 1.48 3.30
N SER A 77 -5.22 1.09 4.50
CA SER A 77 -5.32 -0.28 5.03
C SER A 77 -6.69 -0.94 4.85
N ASN A 78 -7.77 -0.18 5.03
CA ASN A 78 -9.15 -0.66 4.91
C ASN A 78 -9.95 0.16 3.88
N PHE A 79 -9.29 0.78 2.90
CA PHE A 79 -9.98 1.55 1.87
C PHE A 79 -10.94 0.63 1.08
N PRO A 80 -12.18 1.06 0.78
CA PRO A 80 -13.13 0.24 0.04
C PRO A 80 -12.56 -0.27 -1.29
N GLY A 81 -12.67 -1.59 -1.52
CA GLY A 81 -12.18 -2.22 -2.75
C GLY A 81 -10.71 -2.66 -2.72
N VAL A 82 -9.98 -2.49 -1.61
CA VAL A 82 -8.65 -3.10 -1.45
C VAL A 82 -8.76 -4.64 -1.47
N GLN A 83 -7.85 -5.30 -2.20
CA GLN A 83 -7.87 -6.77 -2.36
C GLN A 83 -7.68 -7.53 -1.04
N SER A 84 -6.94 -6.95 -0.09
CA SER A 84 -6.65 -7.56 1.21
C SER A 84 -6.72 -6.50 2.30
N PRO A 85 -7.94 -6.16 2.78
CA PRO A 85 -8.10 -5.16 3.84
C PRO A 85 -7.44 -5.64 5.12
N LEU A 86 -6.80 -4.72 5.85
CA LEU A 86 -6.09 -5.02 7.08
C LEU A 86 -7.01 -5.66 8.13
N SER A 87 -8.28 -5.25 8.18
CA SER A 87 -9.30 -5.82 9.07
C SER A 87 -9.57 -7.31 8.82
N GLY A 88 -9.23 -7.83 7.64
CA GLY A 88 -9.35 -9.25 7.28
C GLY A 88 -8.03 -10.02 7.32
N VAL A 89 -6.91 -9.36 7.68
CA VAL A 89 -5.61 -10.03 7.77
C VAL A 89 -5.53 -10.80 9.09
N PRO A 90 -5.26 -12.13 9.08
CA PRO A 90 -5.11 -12.87 10.32
C PRO A 90 -3.86 -12.40 11.08
N ALA A 91 -3.92 -12.45 12.41
CA ALA A 91 -2.83 -11.99 13.28
C ALA A 91 -1.48 -12.65 12.94
N SER A 92 -1.48 -13.92 12.53
CA SER A 92 -0.27 -14.66 12.12
C SER A 92 0.47 -14.05 10.91
N ARG A 93 -0.19 -13.27 10.05
CA ARG A 93 0.43 -12.53 8.95
C ARG A 93 0.93 -11.15 9.34
N SER A 94 0.67 -10.73 10.57
CA SER A 94 1.04 -9.41 11.11
C SER A 94 2.05 -9.51 12.26
N THR A 95 2.23 -10.69 12.85
CA THR A 95 3.20 -10.97 13.90
C THR A 95 4.61 -10.61 13.45
N GLN A 96 5.26 -9.72 14.21
CA GLN A 96 6.65 -9.35 14.05
C GLN A 96 7.55 -10.22 14.94
N LEU A 97 8.75 -10.48 14.45
CA LEU A 97 9.78 -11.25 15.12
C LEU A 97 10.85 -10.32 15.69
N ASP A 98 11.56 -10.81 16.70
CA ASP A 98 12.76 -10.17 17.22
C ASP A 98 13.91 -10.25 16.20
N ARG A 99 15.03 -9.60 16.50
CA ARG A 99 16.23 -9.50 15.65
C ARG A 99 16.89 -10.85 15.37
N ASP A 100 16.59 -11.88 16.16
CA ASP A 100 16.99 -13.26 15.91
C ASP A 100 16.27 -13.90 14.71
N GLY A 101 15.22 -13.24 14.22
CA GLY A 101 14.43 -13.62 13.07
C GLY A 101 13.51 -14.82 13.25
N HIS A 102 13.33 -15.30 14.49
CA HIS A 102 12.53 -16.50 14.79
C HIS A 102 11.63 -16.33 16.02
N THR A 103 11.97 -15.48 16.99
CA THR A 103 11.19 -15.29 18.22
C THR A 103 10.07 -14.28 18.00
N PRO A 104 8.78 -14.65 18.15
CA PRO A 104 7.69 -13.68 18.09
C PRO A 104 7.76 -12.69 19.24
N LEU A 105 7.64 -11.40 18.94
CA LEU A 105 7.56 -10.38 19.98
C LEU A 105 6.27 -10.55 20.79
N ALA A 106 6.37 -10.61 22.12
CA ALA A 106 5.19 -10.65 22.98
C ALA A 106 4.39 -9.34 22.90
N ARG A 107 5.11 -8.21 22.82
CA ARG A 107 4.60 -6.84 22.62
C ARG A 107 5.60 -6.07 21.77
N LEU A 108 5.15 -5.01 21.10
CA LEU A 108 6.08 -4.14 20.36
C LEU A 108 6.98 -3.37 21.35
N PRO A 109 8.24 -3.10 20.98
CA PRO A 109 9.13 -2.24 21.74
C PRO A 109 8.52 -0.84 21.93
N LYS A 110 8.97 -0.17 23.00
CA LYS A 110 8.60 1.22 23.26
C LYS A 110 8.98 2.11 22.08
N ILE A 111 8.13 3.09 21.79
CA ILE A 111 8.48 4.18 20.88
C ILE A 111 9.37 5.14 21.67
N TRP A 112 10.68 4.90 21.64
CA TRP A 112 11.66 5.72 22.35
C TRP A 112 11.53 7.21 21.98
N GLY A 113 11.34 8.05 23.00
CA GLY A 113 11.11 9.50 22.83
C GLY A 113 9.66 9.89 22.51
N GLY A 114 8.75 8.93 22.32
CA GLY A 114 7.34 9.18 22.01
C GLY A 114 7.01 9.14 20.51
N LEU A 115 5.73 9.03 20.20
CA LEU A 115 5.20 9.02 18.83
C LEU A 115 5.22 10.43 18.21
N VAL A 116 4.91 11.45 19.03
CA VAL A 116 4.99 12.87 18.67
C VAL A 116 5.97 13.53 19.64
N PRO A 117 7.28 13.37 19.40
CA PRO A 117 8.33 13.76 20.35
C PRO A 117 8.56 15.27 20.43
N ARG A 118 8.07 16.03 19.44
CA ARG A 118 8.14 17.49 19.42
C ARG A 118 6.71 18.05 19.48
N PRO A 119 6.38 18.86 20.49
CA PRO A 119 5.08 19.51 20.57
C PRO A 119 4.78 20.31 19.31
N GLN A 120 3.54 20.21 18.82
CA GLN A 120 3.08 20.94 17.63
C GLN A 120 1.60 21.29 17.72
N ASP A 121 1.23 22.46 17.20
CA ASP A 121 -0.16 22.87 17.07
C ASP A 121 -0.60 22.72 15.62
N VAL A 122 -1.62 21.87 15.39
CA VAL A 122 -2.19 21.59 14.06
C VAL A 122 -3.68 21.80 14.15
N ASP A 123 -4.24 22.63 13.26
CA ASP A 123 -5.67 22.97 13.22
C ASP A 123 -6.26 23.43 14.57
N GLY A 124 -5.46 24.15 15.36
CA GLY A 124 -5.87 24.67 16.68
C GLY A 124 -5.86 23.65 17.81
N LYS A 125 -5.34 22.44 17.57
CA LYS A 125 -5.13 21.40 18.59
C LYS A 125 -3.64 21.18 18.85
N HIS A 126 -3.29 21.09 20.13
CA HIS A 126 -1.95 20.75 20.59
C HIS A 126 -1.70 19.23 20.55
N PHE A 127 -0.59 18.81 19.98
CA PHE A 127 -0.17 17.40 19.89
C PHE A 127 1.22 17.21 20.50
N GLU A 128 1.26 16.39 21.55
CA GLU A 128 2.45 15.84 22.16
C GLU A 128 2.09 14.43 22.66
N ILE A 129 2.81 13.41 22.19
CA ILE A 129 2.59 12.01 22.58
C ILE A 129 3.93 11.45 22.97
N THR A 130 4.21 11.53 24.25
CA THR A 130 5.43 11.07 24.89
C THR A 130 5.43 9.55 25.02
N GLN A 131 6.59 8.97 25.31
CA GLN A 131 6.78 7.52 25.42
C GLN A 131 5.81 6.88 26.42
N ASP A 132 5.57 7.51 27.56
CA ASP A 132 4.76 6.96 28.65
C ASP A 132 3.25 7.06 28.36
N GLN A 133 2.86 7.80 27.32
CA GLN A 133 1.48 7.89 26.83
C GLN A 133 1.17 6.84 25.75
N ILE A 134 2.18 6.11 25.25
CA ILE A 134 2.04 5.07 24.23
C ILE A 134 2.89 3.85 24.59
N GLU A 135 2.33 3.02 25.45
CA GLU A 135 2.94 1.79 25.92
C GLU A 135 2.10 0.55 25.60
N ASP A 136 2.64 -0.62 25.90
CA ASP A 136 1.92 -1.90 25.86
C ASP A 136 1.26 -2.26 24.51
N LEU A 137 1.85 -1.77 23.42
CA LEU A 137 1.42 -2.06 22.06
C LEU A 137 1.47 -3.56 21.76
N SER A 138 0.33 -4.14 21.36
CA SER A 138 0.26 -5.53 20.92
C SER A 138 1.10 -5.75 19.66
N ASN A 139 1.63 -6.97 19.50
CA ASN A 139 2.42 -7.32 18.30
C ASN A 139 1.54 -7.40 17.04
N GLY A 140 1.37 -6.26 16.39
CA GLY A 140 0.64 -6.11 15.15
C GLY A 140 0.37 -4.64 14.82
N PRO A 141 -0.34 -4.38 13.71
CA PRO A 141 -0.78 -3.04 13.36
C PRO A 141 -1.61 -2.40 14.47
N PHE A 142 -1.40 -1.11 14.69
CA PHE A 142 -2.16 -0.31 15.65
C PHE A 142 -2.55 1.03 15.03
N HIS A 143 -3.60 1.64 15.56
CA HIS A 143 -4.05 2.96 15.11
C HIS A 143 -3.12 4.05 15.63
N LEU A 144 -2.75 4.98 14.75
CA LEU A 144 -2.10 6.22 15.16
C LEU A 144 -3.18 7.18 15.66
N ALA A 145 -3.33 7.25 16.98
CA ALA A 145 -4.34 8.08 17.63
C ALA A 145 -3.70 9.01 18.67
N ASP A 146 -4.40 10.11 18.96
CA ASP A 146 -4.08 11.00 20.07
C ASP A 146 -4.50 10.40 21.43
N ALA A 147 -4.20 11.14 22.50
CA ALA A 147 -4.53 10.74 23.86
C ALA A 147 -6.04 10.60 24.13
N GLN A 148 -6.90 11.11 23.24
CA GLN A 148 -8.36 10.97 23.32
C GLN A 148 -8.87 9.83 22.41
N GLY A 149 -7.97 9.10 21.72
CA GLY A 149 -8.30 8.01 20.82
C GLY A 149 -8.72 8.45 19.42
N ALA A 150 -8.66 9.75 19.09
CA ALA A 150 -8.99 10.21 17.74
C ALA A 150 -7.78 10.03 16.80
N PRO A 151 -7.99 9.70 15.51
CA PRO A 151 -6.90 9.53 14.56
C PRO A 151 -6.00 10.77 14.45
N LEU A 152 -4.69 10.57 14.37
CA LEU A 152 -3.76 11.67 14.14
C LEU A 152 -3.97 12.28 12.75
N PRO A 153 -4.09 13.63 12.64
CA PRO A 153 -4.11 14.31 11.35
C PRO A 153 -2.84 14.04 10.55
N LEU A 154 -2.95 14.01 9.21
CA LEU A 154 -1.78 13.79 8.34
C LEU A 154 -0.72 14.90 8.45
N GLY A 155 -1.10 16.09 8.92
CA GLY A 155 -0.18 17.21 9.17
C GLY A 155 0.62 17.09 10.47
N VAL A 156 0.24 16.18 11.38
CA VAL A 156 1.00 15.94 12.61
C VAL A 156 2.25 15.14 12.27
N ILE A 157 3.41 15.74 12.54
CA ILE A 157 4.70 15.10 12.36
C ILE A 157 4.91 14.07 13.47
N THR A 158 4.86 12.79 13.12
CA THR A 158 5.26 11.69 14.00
C THR A 158 6.75 11.42 13.89
N ARG A 159 7.28 10.56 14.76
CA ARG A 159 8.64 10.03 14.60
C ARG A 159 8.80 9.38 13.23
N ASP A 160 9.94 9.65 12.59
CA ASP A 160 10.22 9.11 11.26
C ASP A 160 10.53 7.62 11.32
N LEU A 161 10.11 6.91 10.27
CA LEU A 161 10.43 5.50 10.11
C LEU A 161 11.84 5.37 9.54
N TRP A 162 12.48 4.24 9.79
CA TRP A 162 13.76 3.94 9.18
C TRP A 162 13.54 3.43 7.75
N HIS A 163 14.02 4.17 6.74
CA HIS A 163 13.88 3.85 5.31
C HIS A 163 15.21 3.54 4.61
N ARG A 164 16.06 2.68 5.19
CA ARG A 164 17.32 2.29 4.55
C ARG A 164 17.14 1.02 3.73
N PHE A 165 17.78 1.02 2.56
CA PHE A 165 17.64 0.00 1.53
C PHE A 165 17.81 -1.44 2.03
N TYR A 166 18.94 -1.76 2.66
CA TYR A 166 19.22 -3.13 3.10
C TYR A 166 18.36 -3.57 4.29
N GLN A 167 18.06 -2.65 5.20
CA GLN A 167 17.18 -2.94 6.33
C GLN A 167 15.78 -3.22 5.85
N ASN A 168 15.27 -2.47 4.87
CA ASN A 168 13.95 -2.75 4.33
C ASN A 168 13.85 -4.15 3.69
N GLN A 169 14.91 -4.62 3.04
CA GLN A 169 14.97 -6.00 2.57
C GLN A 169 14.92 -7.02 3.72
N MET A 170 15.63 -6.77 4.82
CA MET A 170 15.54 -7.59 6.03
C MET A 170 14.13 -7.59 6.61
N GLN A 171 13.49 -6.42 6.71
CA GLN A 171 12.13 -6.26 7.22
C GLN A 171 11.10 -7.05 6.39
N ILE A 172 11.22 -6.99 5.06
CA ILE A 172 10.40 -7.77 4.11
C ILE A 172 10.62 -9.27 4.28
N ASN A 173 11.84 -9.68 4.64
CA ASN A 173 12.20 -11.06 4.97
C ASN A 173 11.70 -12.08 3.95
N ALA A 174 12.14 -11.95 2.70
CA ALA A 174 11.69 -12.79 1.57
C ALA A 174 10.16 -12.84 1.38
N GLY A 175 9.46 -11.74 1.68
CA GLY A 175 8.01 -11.59 1.53
C GLY A 175 7.19 -12.00 2.75
N ARG A 176 7.84 -12.48 3.83
CA ARG A 176 7.16 -12.80 5.09
C ARG A 176 6.66 -11.57 5.85
N ASN A 177 7.28 -10.41 5.62
CA ASN A 177 6.90 -9.11 6.19
C ASN A 177 6.81 -9.09 7.73
N ASN A 178 7.78 -9.73 8.40
CA ASN A 178 7.71 -10.02 9.83
C ASN A 178 8.93 -9.56 10.64
N GLN A 179 9.74 -8.61 10.12
CA GLN A 179 10.91 -8.08 10.83
C GLN A 179 10.99 -6.54 10.77
N PHE A 180 9.85 -5.84 10.82
CA PHE A 180 9.80 -4.37 10.74
C PHE A 180 10.19 -3.62 12.02
N VAL A 181 10.54 -4.35 13.09
CA VAL A 181 10.66 -3.85 14.48
C VAL A 181 12.10 -3.93 15.00
#